data_AF-A0A089WT65-F1
#
_entry.id   AF-A0A089WT65-F1
#
_cell.length_a   1.000
_cell.length_b   1.000
_cell.length_c   1.000
_cell.angle_alpha   90.00
_cell.angle_beta   90.00
_cell.angle_gamma   90.00
#
_symmetry.space_group_name_H-M   'P 1'
#
loop_
_entity.id
_entity.type
_entity.pdbx_description
1 polymer ?
#
loop_
_entity_poly.entity_id
_entity_poly.type
_entity_poly.pdbx_seq_one_letter_code
_entity_poly.pdbx_strand_id
1 'polypeptide(L)'
;MHEVIGEDELAWLQASAEGPSETFDIIELSLGKAVACAVVALLALAAGGFLALTASRIAEHLSGGLLSVLWGLALALLAAGLAGLSLAEALRRRHGARVLTVSRDTLRFADDIELPWETFDSFEVDQRLVTTSLLFAIAAYAQMPPLPNVGLASLAAPHVQPVPGGLRIKIWMCTPKVNGRTLDYQALANLLFPYLEGAQARRTLSRLYPDVENIGGIR
;
A
#
# COMPACT_ATOMS: atom_id res chain seq x y z
N MET A 1 23.96 27.12 -26.44
CA MET A 1 24.53 25.85 -26.90
C MET A 1 23.32 24.94 -27.15
N HIS A 2 22.74 25.03 -28.35
CA HIS A 2 21.65 24.14 -28.75
C HIS A 2 22.29 22.83 -29.16
N GLU A 3 22.30 21.87 -28.24
CA GLU A 3 22.66 20.50 -28.55
C GLU A 3 21.56 19.97 -29.46
N VAL A 4 21.94 19.64 -30.70
CA VAL A 4 21.06 18.98 -31.66
C VAL A 4 20.84 17.57 -31.13
N ILE A 5 19.85 17.43 -30.26
CA ILE A 5 19.25 16.15 -29.91
C ILE A 5 18.83 15.50 -31.23
N GLY A 6 19.35 14.31 -31.50
CA GLY A 6 19.11 13.60 -32.76
C GLY A 6 17.62 13.34 -32.97
N GLU A 7 17.16 13.32 -34.22
CA GLU A 7 15.76 13.01 -34.56
C GLU A 7 15.29 11.69 -33.89
N ASP A 8 16.21 10.74 -33.71
CA ASP A 8 15.98 9.47 -33.02
C ASP A 8 15.62 9.62 -31.53
N GLU A 9 16.22 10.59 -30.84
CA GLU A 9 15.96 10.85 -29.42
C GLU A 9 14.64 11.60 -29.21
N LEU A 10 14.28 12.50 -30.14
CA LEU A 10 12.95 13.12 -30.15
C LEU A 10 11.85 12.09 -30.45
N ALA A 11 12.07 11.20 -31.42
CA ALA A 11 11.14 10.14 -31.75
C ALA A 11 10.96 9.15 -30.59
N TRP A 12 12.05 8.81 -29.90
CA TRP A 12 11.99 7.98 -28.69
C TRP A 12 11.20 8.67 -27.56
N LEU A 13 11.46 9.95 -27.28
CA LEU A 13 10.73 10.70 -26.27
C LEU A 13 9.23 10.81 -26.59
N GLN A 14 8.86 11.03 -27.85
CA GLN A 14 7.46 11.06 -28.29
C GLN A 14 6.78 9.70 -28.10
N ALA A 15 7.44 8.60 -28.49
CA ALA A 15 6.92 7.25 -28.31
C ALA A 15 6.74 6.91 -26.81
N SER A 16 7.70 7.28 -25.97
CA SER A 16 7.59 7.09 -24.51
C SER A 16 6.50 7.97 -23.90
N ALA A 17 6.31 9.20 -24.40
CA ALA A 17 5.32 10.15 -23.92
C ALA A 17 3.86 9.76 -24.23
N GLU A 18 3.63 9.00 -25.31
CA GLU A 18 2.31 8.43 -25.57
C GLU A 18 1.87 7.58 -24.38
N GLY A 19 2.70 6.62 -23.98
CA GLY A 19 2.52 5.78 -22.80
C GLY A 19 1.17 5.07 -22.73
N PRO A 20 0.85 4.42 -21.61
CA PRO A 20 -0.46 3.81 -21.42
C PRO A 20 -1.56 4.88 -21.21
N SER A 21 -2.75 4.63 -21.75
CA SER A 21 -3.93 5.50 -21.59
C SER A 21 -5.04 4.89 -20.72
N GLU A 22 -4.90 3.62 -20.33
CA GLU A 22 -5.88 2.92 -19.52
C GLU A 22 -5.96 3.53 -18.11
N THR A 23 -7.15 3.48 -17.52
CA THR A 23 -7.36 3.84 -16.11
C THR A 23 -7.83 2.61 -15.37
N PHE A 24 -7.22 2.31 -14.23
CA PHE A 24 -7.56 1.14 -13.44
C PHE A 24 -7.40 1.39 -11.94
N ASP A 25 -8.15 0.61 -11.16
CA ASP A 25 -8.06 0.60 -9.71
C ASP A 25 -7.28 -0.62 -9.22
N ILE A 26 -6.30 -0.37 -8.36
CA ILE A 26 -5.66 -1.37 -7.52
C ILE A 26 -6.48 -1.50 -6.25
N ILE A 27 -7.10 -2.66 -6.06
CA ILE A 27 -7.88 -2.99 -4.86
C ILE A 27 -7.14 -3.99 -3.98
N GLU A 28 -7.46 -4.00 -2.70
CA GLU A 28 -6.85 -4.90 -1.72
C GLU A 28 -7.66 -6.20 -1.53
N LEU A 29 -6.97 -7.33 -1.57
CA LEU A 29 -7.47 -8.62 -1.08
C LEU A 29 -6.86 -8.97 0.28
N SER A 30 -7.69 -8.99 1.31
CA SER A 30 -7.28 -9.33 2.68
C SER A 30 -8.14 -10.43 3.32
N LEU A 31 -9.22 -10.91 2.68
CA LEU A 31 -10.19 -11.83 3.30
C LEU A 31 -9.54 -13.13 3.82
N GLY A 32 -8.67 -13.77 3.02
CA GLY A 32 -7.97 -14.99 3.47
C GLY A 32 -7.09 -14.75 4.70
N LYS A 33 -6.44 -13.58 4.76
CA LYS A 33 -5.62 -13.16 5.90
C LYS A 33 -6.49 -12.85 7.13
N ALA A 34 -7.64 -12.21 6.91
CA ALA A 34 -8.63 -11.95 7.95
C ALA A 34 -9.16 -13.25 8.56
N VAL A 35 -9.53 -14.24 7.74
CA VAL A 35 -10.02 -15.55 8.20
C VAL A 35 -8.93 -16.30 8.96
N ALA A 36 -7.70 -16.37 8.43
CA ALA A 36 -6.59 -17.02 9.11
C ALA A 36 -6.32 -16.36 10.48
N CYS A 37 -6.33 -15.03 10.53
CA CYS A 37 -6.16 -14.28 11.77
C CYS A 37 -7.30 -14.57 12.77
N ALA A 38 -8.55 -14.60 12.30
CA ALA A 38 -9.70 -14.94 13.14
C ALA A 38 -9.60 -16.35 13.73
N VAL A 39 -9.19 -17.35 12.94
CA VAL A 39 -9.02 -18.73 13.41
C VAL A 39 -7.95 -18.80 14.49
N VAL A 40 -6.77 -18.21 14.26
CA VAL A 40 -5.69 -18.19 15.27
C VAL A 40 -6.12 -17.47 16.54
N ALA A 41 -6.85 -16.36 16.41
CA ALA A 41 -7.38 -15.61 17.54
C ALA A 41 -8.39 -16.40 18.36
N LEU A 42 -9.33 -17.12 17.71
CA LEU A 42 -10.29 -17.99 18.38
C LEU A 42 -9.61 -19.14 19.11
N LEU A 43 -8.55 -19.73 18.54
CA LEU A 43 -7.75 -20.76 19.20
C LEU A 43 -7.05 -20.21 20.45
N ALA A 44 -6.48 -19.00 20.38
CA ALA A 44 -5.88 -18.35 21.54
C ALA A 44 -6.91 -18.07 22.65
N LEU A 45 -8.11 -17.61 22.29
CA LEU A 45 -9.21 -17.41 23.23
C LEU A 45 -9.65 -18.72 23.88
N ALA A 46 -9.81 -19.78 23.08
CA ALA A 46 -10.20 -21.10 23.59
C ALA A 46 -9.13 -21.66 24.54
N ALA A 47 -7.85 -21.56 24.19
CA ALA A 47 -6.74 -21.98 25.04
C ALA A 47 -6.66 -21.15 26.34
N GLY A 48 -6.77 -19.83 26.25
CA GLY A 48 -6.77 -18.94 27.42
C GLY A 48 -7.96 -19.19 28.35
N GLY A 49 -9.16 -19.36 27.78
CA GLY A 49 -10.37 -19.72 28.53
C GLY A 49 -10.26 -21.09 29.19
N PHE A 50 -9.72 -22.08 28.46
CA PHE A 50 -9.43 -23.40 29.02
C PHE A 50 -8.45 -23.33 30.19
N LEU A 51 -7.35 -22.57 30.06
CA LEU A 51 -6.38 -22.38 31.14
C LEU A 51 -6.98 -21.66 32.36
N ALA A 52 -7.82 -20.64 32.17
CA ALA A 52 -8.50 -19.97 33.27
C ALA A 52 -9.47 -20.93 33.99
N LEU A 53 -10.21 -21.75 33.23
CA LEU A 53 -11.12 -22.76 33.78
C LEU A 53 -10.37 -23.87 34.51
N THR A 54 -9.23 -24.33 34.00
CA THR A 54 -8.42 -25.33 34.73
C THR A 54 -7.82 -24.71 35.98
N ALA A 55 -7.19 -23.53 35.89
CA ALA A 55 -6.60 -22.83 37.03
C ALA A 55 -7.60 -22.64 38.18
N SER A 56 -8.85 -22.27 37.87
CA SER A 56 -9.92 -22.14 38.88
C SER A 56 -10.33 -23.48 39.51
N ARG A 57 -10.38 -24.58 38.75
CA ARG A 57 -10.74 -25.91 39.27
C ARG A 57 -9.68 -26.53 40.18
N ILE A 58 -8.40 -26.27 39.91
CA ILE A 58 -7.29 -26.83 40.69
C ILE A 58 -6.65 -25.80 41.63
N ALA A 59 -7.26 -24.63 41.81
CA ALA A 59 -6.72 -23.54 42.62
C ALA A 59 -6.36 -23.95 44.05
N GLU A 60 -7.20 -24.77 44.68
CA GLU A 60 -7.01 -25.26 46.06
C GLU A 60 -5.82 -26.23 46.19
N HIS A 61 -5.37 -26.81 45.09
CA HIS A 61 -4.32 -27.83 45.06
C HIS A 61 -2.97 -27.28 44.56
N LEU A 62 -2.92 -25.99 44.19
CA LEU A 62 -1.74 -25.33 43.62
C LEU A 62 -1.10 -24.37 44.62
N SER A 63 0.22 -24.22 44.54
CA SER A 63 0.90 -23.12 45.21
C SER A 63 0.49 -21.79 44.59
N GLY A 64 0.40 -20.74 45.40
CA GLY A 64 -0.02 -19.40 44.92
C GLY A 64 0.83 -18.85 43.79
N GLY A 65 2.14 -19.20 43.75
CA GLY A 65 3.04 -18.82 42.66
C GLY A 65 2.75 -19.54 41.34
N LEU A 66 2.38 -20.82 41.37
CA LEU A 66 2.00 -21.55 40.16
C LEU A 66 0.64 -21.11 39.64
N LEU A 67 -0.29 -20.81 40.56
CA LEU A 67 -1.61 -20.27 40.23
C LEU A 67 -1.51 -18.90 39.53
N SER A 68 -0.63 -18.02 40.00
CA SER A 68 -0.44 -16.69 39.39
C SER A 68 0.16 -16.76 37.99
N VAL A 69 1.10 -17.67 37.73
CA VAL A 69 1.67 -17.89 36.39
C VAL A 69 0.61 -18.41 35.42
N LEU A 70 -0.23 -19.36 35.85
CA LEU A 70 -1.31 -19.90 35.03
C LEU A 70 -2.34 -18.82 34.67
N TRP A 71 -2.74 -18.00 35.64
CA TRP A 71 -3.63 -16.86 35.38
C TRP A 71 -2.99 -15.81 34.47
N GLY A 72 -1.72 -15.48 34.68
CA GLY A 72 -0.97 -14.56 33.82
C GLY A 72 -0.95 -15.04 32.36
N LEU A 73 -0.67 -16.32 32.14
CA LEU A 73 -0.68 -16.92 30.80
C LEU A 73 -2.08 -16.96 30.20
N ALA A 74 -3.09 -17.32 30.99
CA ALA A 74 -4.49 -17.33 30.54
C ALA A 74 -4.94 -15.94 30.09
N LEU A 75 -4.68 -14.91 30.89
CA LEU A 75 -5.00 -13.52 30.57
C LEU A 75 -4.23 -13.02 29.34
N ALA A 76 -2.95 -13.37 29.21
CA ALA A 76 -2.15 -13.02 28.05
C ALA A 76 -2.72 -13.63 26.76
N LEU A 77 -3.12 -14.90 26.79
CA LEU A 77 -3.75 -15.56 25.64
C LEU A 77 -5.12 -14.98 25.30
N LEU A 78 -5.94 -14.65 26.32
CA LEU A 78 -7.23 -14.00 26.11
C LEU A 78 -7.06 -12.61 25.49
N ALA A 79 -6.13 -11.80 26.00
CA ALA A 79 -5.82 -10.48 25.45
C ALA A 79 -5.29 -10.58 24.01
N ALA A 80 -4.38 -11.51 23.74
CA ALA A 80 -3.87 -11.76 22.39
C ALA A 80 -4.97 -12.21 21.42
N GLY A 81 -5.89 -13.07 21.87
CA GLY A 81 -7.04 -13.50 21.09
C GLY A 81 -7.99 -12.35 20.76
N LEU A 82 -8.30 -11.47 21.72
CA LEU A 82 -9.13 -10.28 21.46
C LEU A 82 -8.45 -9.31 20.48
N ALA A 83 -7.15 -9.08 20.63
CA ALA A 83 -6.37 -8.27 19.70
C ALA A 83 -6.30 -8.90 18.29
N GLY A 84 -6.21 -10.23 18.21
CA GLY A 84 -6.27 -10.95 16.93
C GLY A 84 -7.62 -10.81 16.25
N LEU A 85 -8.72 -10.89 16.99
CA LEU A 85 -10.06 -10.68 16.43
C LEU A 85 -10.28 -9.25 15.93
N SER A 86 -9.77 -8.24 16.65
CA SER A 86 -9.87 -6.85 16.20
C SER A 86 -9.06 -6.62 14.92
N LEU A 87 -7.86 -7.23 14.81
CA LEU A 87 -7.07 -7.22 13.59
C LEU A 87 -7.78 -7.94 12.43
N ALA A 88 -8.38 -9.10 12.68
CA ALA A 88 -9.14 -9.84 11.67
C ALA A 88 -10.31 -9.01 11.11
N GLU A 89 -11.05 -8.33 12.00
CA GLU A 89 -12.13 -7.43 11.60
C GLU A 89 -11.61 -6.21 10.82
N ALA A 90 -10.47 -5.63 11.24
CA ALA A 90 -9.84 -4.54 10.51
C ALA A 90 -9.44 -4.98 9.09
N LEU A 91 -8.81 -6.16 8.95
CA LEU A 91 -8.48 -6.74 7.65
C LEU A 91 -9.73 -7.04 6.81
N ARG A 92 -10.80 -7.53 7.42
CA ARG A 92 -12.08 -7.77 6.72
C ARG A 92 -12.65 -6.48 6.14
N ARG A 93 -12.57 -5.36 6.86
CA ARG A 93 -13.02 -4.04 6.39
C ARG A 93 -12.20 -3.49 5.24
N ARG A 94 -10.90 -3.80 5.21
CA ARG A 94 -10.01 -3.45 4.09
C ARG A 94 -10.28 -4.24 2.82
N HIS A 95 -10.96 -5.37 2.90
CA HIS A 95 -11.15 -6.23 1.75
C HIS A 95 -12.00 -5.54 0.68
N GLY A 96 -11.45 -5.44 -0.53
CA GLY A 96 -12.07 -4.74 -1.65
C GLY A 96 -11.89 -3.22 -1.61
N ALA A 97 -11.19 -2.67 -0.63
CA ALA A 97 -10.88 -1.25 -0.59
C ALA A 97 -9.95 -0.86 -1.74
N ARG A 98 -10.21 0.29 -2.36
CA ARG A 98 -9.35 0.90 -3.37
C ARG A 98 -8.11 1.46 -2.68
N VAL A 99 -6.94 1.01 -3.13
CA VAL A 99 -5.65 1.46 -2.62
C VAL A 99 -5.09 2.59 -3.48
N LEU A 100 -5.15 2.41 -4.80
CA LEU A 100 -4.60 3.33 -5.78
C LEU A 100 -5.45 3.30 -7.04
N THR A 101 -5.91 4.46 -7.53
CA THR A 101 -6.38 4.63 -8.91
C THR A 101 -5.20 5.14 -9.72
N VAL A 102 -4.94 4.47 -10.83
CA VAL A 102 -3.91 4.86 -11.80
C VAL A 102 -4.61 5.36 -13.05
N SER A 103 -4.28 6.58 -13.47
CA SER A 103 -4.62 7.11 -14.79
C SER A 103 -3.34 7.44 -15.55
N ARG A 104 -3.49 7.85 -16.82
CA ARG A 104 -2.37 8.31 -17.64
C ARG A 104 -1.56 9.42 -16.97
N ASP A 105 -2.25 10.38 -16.33
CA ASP A 105 -1.64 11.63 -15.88
C ASP A 105 -1.51 11.71 -14.35
N THR A 106 -2.36 10.99 -13.62
CA THR A 106 -2.45 11.10 -12.16
C THR A 106 -2.48 9.76 -11.45
N LEU A 107 -2.02 9.81 -10.20
CA LEU A 107 -2.17 8.79 -9.19
C LEU A 107 -3.12 9.31 -8.11
N ARG A 108 -4.21 8.59 -7.86
CA ARG A 108 -5.11 8.90 -6.74
C ARG A 108 -5.02 7.81 -5.67
N PHE A 109 -4.57 8.20 -4.49
CA PHE A 109 -4.45 7.32 -3.33
C PHE A 109 -5.81 7.04 -2.68
N ALA A 110 -5.83 6.09 -1.75
CA ALA A 110 -7.04 5.71 -1.01
C ALA A 110 -7.70 6.87 -0.24
N ASP A 111 -6.89 7.86 0.19
CA ASP A 111 -7.34 9.07 0.88
C ASP A 111 -7.91 10.16 -0.04
N ASP A 112 -8.22 9.82 -1.29
CA ASP A 112 -8.60 10.76 -2.36
C ASP A 112 -7.57 11.86 -2.63
N ILE A 113 -6.32 11.63 -2.19
CA ILE A 113 -5.18 12.47 -2.54
C ILE A 113 -4.77 12.14 -3.95
N GLU A 114 -4.89 13.11 -4.85
CA GLU A 114 -4.50 12.98 -6.25
C GLU A 114 -3.22 13.75 -6.52
N LEU A 115 -2.25 13.08 -7.13
CA LEU A 115 -0.95 13.64 -7.49
C LEU A 115 -0.60 13.31 -8.93
N PRO A 116 -0.11 14.28 -9.73
CA PRO A 116 0.41 14.00 -11.06
C PRO A 116 1.57 13.00 -11.00
N TRP A 117 1.69 12.12 -12.00
CA TRP A 117 2.81 11.18 -12.09
C TRP A 117 4.17 11.88 -12.08
N GLU A 118 4.25 13.06 -12.69
CA GLU A 118 5.44 13.90 -12.65
C GLU A 118 5.80 14.41 -11.24
N THR A 119 5.01 14.17 -10.21
CA THR A 119 5.41 14.45 -8.81
C THR A 119 6.50 13.49 -8.32
N PHE A 120 6.64 12.33 -8.99
CA PHE A 120 7.48 11.23 -8.52
C PHE A 120 8.68 11.02 -9.44
N ASP A 121 9.86 10.85 -8.87
CA ASP A 121 11.07 10.49 -9.61
C ASP A 121 11.17 8.98 -9.82
N SER A 122 10.72 8.21 -8.84
CA SER A 122 10.79 6.74 -8.86
C SER A 122 9.78 6.13 -7.90
N PHE A 123 9.59 4.82 -8.01
CA PHE A 123 8.91 4.03 -6.99
C PHE A 123 9.63 2.71 -6.72
N GLU A 124 9.42 2.19 -5.53
CA GLU A 124 9.92 0.90 -5.06
C GLU A 124 8.73 0.01 -4.65
N VAL A 125 8.80 -1.28 -4.97
CA VAL A 125 7.83 -2.28 -4.53
C VAL A 125 8.49 -3.19 -3.49
N ASP A 126 8.05 -3.11 -2.23
CA ASP A 126 8.45 -4.05 -1.17
C ASP A 126 7.32 -5.04 -0.94
N GLN A 127 7.52 -6.30 -1.34
CA GLN A 127 6.57 -7.39 -1.10
C GLN A 127 7.10 -8.34 -0.02
N ARG A 128 6.43 -8.33 1.13
CA ARG A 128 6.62 -9.25 2.24
C ARG A 128 5.53 -10.33 2.22
N LEU A 129 5.67 -11.32 3.10
CA LEU A 129 4.75 -12.45 3.20
C LEU A 129 3.27 -12.04 3.34
N VAL A 130 3.00 -10.99 4.11
CA VAL A 130 1.63 -10.58 4.49
C VAL A 130 1.27 -9.20 3.96
N THR A 131 2.23 -8.43 3.48
CA THR A 131 2.04 -7.04 3.06
C THR A 131 2.84 -6.72 1.82
N THR A 132 2.28 -5.88 0.96
CA THR A 132 2.95 -5.24 -0.17
C THR A 132 2.91 -3.74 0.08
N SER A 133 4.03 -3.06 -0.05
CA SER A 133 4.07 -1.60 -0.01
C SER A 133 4.70 -1.00 -1.25
N LEU A 134 4.11 0.11 -1.69
CA LEU A 134 4.64 0.98 -2.71
C LEU A 134 5.24 2.20 -2.02
N LEU A 135 6.51 2.45 -2.27
CA LEU A 135 7.19 3.68 -1.85
C LEU A 135 7.42 4.53 -3.08
N PHE A 136 6.91 5.76 -3.10
CA PHE A 136 7.18 6.71 -4.17
C PHE A 136 8.17 7.75 -3.67
N ALA A 137 9.23 7.99 -4.44
CA ALA A 137 10.16 9.09 -4.21
C ALA A 137 9.61 10.36 -4.84
N ILE A 138 9.49 11.41 -4.03
CA ILE A 138 8.99 12.71 -4.45
C ILE A 138 10.12 13.45 -5.12
N ALA A 139 9.82 14.03 -6.27
CA ALA A 139 10.77 14.79 -7.02
C ALA A 139 11.14 16.11 -6.32
N ALA A 140 12.40 16.54 -6.44
CA ALA A 140 12.93 17.67 -5.67
C ALA A 140 12.21 19.02 -5.92
N TYR A 141 11.53 19.17 -7.05
CA TYR A 141 10.77 20.36 -7.43
C TYR A 141 9.30 20.30 -6.99
N ALA A 142 8.81 19.13 -6.58
CA ALA A 142 7.40 18.94 -6.30
C ALA A 142 7.09 19.25 -4.83
N GLN A 143 5.93 19.85 -4.59
CA GLN A 143 5.44 20.13 -3.25
C GLN A 143 4.33 19.14 -2.89
N MET A 144 4.48 18.47 -1.76
CA MET A 144 3.50 17.49 -1.30
C MET A 144 2.33 18.16 -0.57
N PRO A 145 1.07 17.79 -0.89
CA PRO A 145 -0.06 18.21 -0.07
C PRO A 145 0.06 17.65 1.36
N PRO A 146 -0.57 18.30 2.35
CA PRO A 146 -0.59 17.79 3.71
C PRO A 146 -1.22 16.39 3.75
N LEU A 147 -0.45 15.41 4.21
CA LEU A 147 -0.93 14.04 4.36
C LEU A 147 -1.63 13.88 5.72
N PRO A 148 -2.68 13.04 5.80
CA PRO A 148 -3.35 12.75 7.06
C PRO A 148 -2.39 12.08 8.04
N ASN A 149 -2.52 12.42 9.33
CA ASN A 149 -1.78 11.74 10.38
C ASN A 149 -2.21 10.28 10.47
N VAL A 150 -1.24 9.38 10.41
CA VAL A 150 -1.46 7.94 10.44
C VAL A 150 -1.85 7.51 11.85
N GLY A 151 -3.12 7.17 12.04
CA GLY A 151 -3.64 6.58 13.29
C GLY A 151 -3.96 5.09 13.15
N LEU A 152 -4.59 4.54 14.19
CA LEU A 152 -5.14 3.17 14.19
C LEU A 152 -6.17 2.93 13.07
N ALA A 153 -6.79 4.00 12.53
CA ALA A 153 -7.64 3.95 11.36
C ALA A 153 -6.93 3.30 10.15
N SER A 154 -5.60 3.45 10.06
CA SER A 154 -4.82 2.85 8.99
C SER A 154 -4.78 1.33 8.99
N LEU A 155 -5.17 0.68 10.08
CA LEU A 155 -5.33 -0.76 10.12
C LEU A 155 -6.64 -1.22 9.47
N ALA A 156 -7.66 -0.36 9.38
CA ALA A 156 -8.99 -0.71 8.91
C ALA A 156 -9.30 -0.20 7.48
N ALA A 157 -8.50 0.73 6.95
CA ALA A 157 -8.57 1.17 5.55
C ALA A 157 -7.16 1.45 5.01
N PRO A 158 -6.90 1.35 3.69
CA PRO A 158 -5.64 1.77 3.09
C PRO A 158 -5.46 3.29 3.23
N HIS A 159 -4.23 3.73 3.56
CA HIS A 159 -3.89 5.15 3.65
C HIS A 159 -2.49 5.39 3.11
N VAL A 160 -2.27 6.57 2.54
CA VAL A 160 -0.95 7.05 2.17
C VAL A 160 -0.26 7.69 3.38
N GLN A 161 1.03 7.45 3.53
CA GLN A 161 1.80 7.82 4.71
C GLN A 161 3.09 8.54 4.29
N PRO A 162 3.47 9.65 4.93
CA PRO A 162 4.79 10.22 4.73
C PRO A 162 5.84 9.29 5.35
N VAL A 163 6.95 9.08 4.64
CA VAL A 163 8.13 8.40 5.19
C VAL A 163 9.01 9.46 5.89
N PRO A 164 9.61 9.14 7.06
CA PRO A 164 10.55 10.04 7.72
C PRO A 164 11.64 10.53 6.76
N GLY A 165 11.88 11.84 6.75
CA GLY A 165 12.76 12.50 5.77
C GLY A 165 12.01 13.26 4.67
N GLY A 166 10.68 13.13 4.56
CA GLY A 166 9.81 14.04 3.81
C GLY A 166 9.85 13.94 2.28
N LEU A 167 10.77 13.14 1.73
CA LEU A 167 10.96 12.98 0.29
C LEU A 167 10.32 11.72 -0.28
N ARG A 168 9.56 10.98 0.52
CA ARG A 168 8.93 9.73 0.09
C ARG A 168 7.56 9.59 0.71
N ILE A 169 6.66 8.99 -0.05
CA ILE A 169 5.38 8.48 0.46
C ILE A 169 5.32 6.98 0.36
N LYS A 170 4.57 6.39 1.28
CA LYS A 170 4.35 4.97 1.35
C LYS A 170 2.86 4.68 1.40
N ILE A 171 2.42 3.72 0.61
CA ILE A 171 1.13 3.08 0.77
C ILE A 171 1.33 1.58 0.88
N TRP A 172 0.58 0.93 1.76
CA TRP A 172 0.66 -0.51 1.96
C TRP A 172 -0.71 -1.15 1.80
N MET A 173 -0.68 -2.40 1.36
CA MET A 173 -1.85 -3.24 1.11
C MET A 173 -1.51 -4.70 1.39
N CYS A 174 -2.51 -5.53 1.64
CA CYS A 174 -2.28 -6.96 1.88
C CYS A 174 -1.90 -7.72 0.60
N THR A 175 -2.79 -7.74 -0.39
CA THR A 175 -2.56 -8.43 -1.67
C THR A 175 -3.19 -7.57 -2.77
N PRO A 176 -2.39 -6.97 -3.66
CA PRO A 176 -2.90 -6.12 -4.74
C PRO A 176 -3.66 -6.94 -5.77
N LYS A 177 -4.78 -6.40 -6.26
CA LYS A 177 -5.56 -6.98 -7.35
C LYS A 177 -5.98 -5.89 -8.34
N VAL A 178 -5.86 -6.19 -9.62
CA VAL A 178 -6.32 -5.36 -10.74
C VAL A 178 -7.05 -6.25 -11.73
N ASN A 179 -8.21 -5.80 -12.24
CA ASN A 179 -8.98 -6.51 -13.28
C ASN A 179 -9.15 -8.02 -13.03
N GLY A 180 -9.46 -8.41 -11.79
CA GLY A 180 -9.67 -9.82 -11.45
C GLY A 180 -8.38 -10.58 -11.06
N ARG A 181 -7.20 -10.06 -11.37
CA ARG A 181 -5.91 -10.75 -11.19
C ARG A 181 -5.13 -10.21 -9.99
N THR A 182 -4.57 -11.11 -9.19
CA THR A 182 -3.61 -10.75 -8.15
C THR A 182 -2.28 -10.37 -8.78
N LEU A 183 -1.64 -9.33 -8.26
CA LEU A 183 -0.33 -8.89 -8.73
C LEU A 183 0.76 -9.35 -7.74
N ASP A 184 1.85 -9.87 -8.26
CA ASP A 184 3.11 -10.00 -7.52
C ASP A 184 3.95 -8.73 -7.67
N TYR A 185 5.14 -8.71 -7.05
CA TYR A 185 6.00 -7.53 -7.09
C TYR A 185 6.38 -7.12 -8.53
N GLN A 186 6.66 -8.11 -9.39
CA GLN A 186 7.13 -7.85 -10.74
C GLN A 186 5.99 -7.39 -11.64
N ALA A 187 4.82 -8.01 -11.53
CA ALA A 187 3.62 -7.60 -12.23
C ALA A 187 3.19 -6.18 -11.81
N LEU A 188 3.30 -5.84 -10.52
CA LEU A 188 2.98 -4.50 -10.02
C LEU A 188 3.99 -3.46 -10.54
N ALA A 189 5.28 -3.79 -10.56
CA ALA A 189 6.30 -2.90 -11.13
C ALA A 189 6.10 -2.69 -12.64
N ASN A 190 5.92 -3.77 -13.40
CA ASN A 190 5.68 -3.71 -14.85
C ASN A 190 4.39 -2.96 -15.21
N LEU A 191 3.40 -2.98 -14.31
CA LEU A 191 2.15 -2.26 -14.51
C LEU A 191 2.31 -0.74 -14.30
N LEU A 192 3.09 -0.32 -13.30
CA LEU A 192 3.22 1.09 -12.92
C LEU A 192 4.37 1.82 -13.65
N PHE A 193 5.44 1.10 -14.01
CA PHE A 193 6.64 1.69 -14.61
C PHE A 193 6.37 2.46 -15.90
N PRO A 194 5.58 1.95 -16.87
CA PRO A 194 5.31 2.67 -18.12
C PRO A 194 4.54 3.99 -17.92
N TYR A 195 3.73 4.10 -16.86
CA TYR A 195 3.03 5.35 -16.53
C TYR A 195 3.99 6.41 -16.01
N LEU A 196 4.90 6.01 -15.12
CA LEU A 196 5.94 6.90 -14.60
C LEU A 196 6.86 7.37 -15.74
N GLU A 197 7.34 6.44 -16.56
CA GLU A 197 8.22 6.74 -17.70
C GLU A 197 7.55 7.69 -18.69
N GLY A 198 6.30 7.41 -19.07
CA GLY A 198 5.57 8.28 -19.99
C GLY A 198 5.31 9.68 -19.42
N ALA A 199 5.04 9.81 -18.13
CA ALA A 199 4.90 11.12 -17.49
C ALA A 199 6.22 11.91 -17.47
N GLN A 200 7.35 11.25 -17.18
CA GLN A 200 8.67 11.89 -17.21
C GLN A 200 9.07 12.29 -18.65
N ALA A 201 8.74 11.46 -19.64
CA ALA A 201 8.93 11.79 -21.06
C ALA A 201 8.09 13.00 -21.49
N ARG A 202 6.78 13.04 -21.14
CA ARG A 202 5.90 14.21 -21.40
C ARG A 202 6.44 15.49 -20.78
N ARG A 203 6.90 15.42 -19.53
CA ARG A 203 7.50 16.56 -18.85
C ARG A 203 8.82 17.02 -19.46
N THR A 204 9.64 16.08 -19.90
CA THR A 204 10.92 16.38 -20.57
C THR A 204 10.66 17.05 -21.91
N LEU A 205 9.69 16.54 -22.68
CA LEU A 205 9.24 17.15 -23.93
C LEU A 205 8.71 18.56 -23.72
N SER A 206 7.83 18.80 -22.75
CA SER A 206 7.27 20.15 -22.50
C SER A 206 8.33 21.16 -22.06
N ARG A 207 9.41 20.70 -21.41
CA ARG A 207 10.54 21.56 -20.99
C ARG A 207 11.52 21.86 -22.11
N LEU A 208 11.86 20.87 -22.93
CA LEU A 208 12.86 21.00 -23.99
C LEU A 208 12.27 21.54 -25.29
N TYR A 209 10.99 21.26 -25.55
CA TYR A 209 10.32 21.54 -26.82
C TYR A 209 8.89 22.09 -26.61
N PRO A 210 8.73 23.27 -25.99
CA PRO A 210 7.41 23.85 -25.76
C PRO A 210 6.61 24.08 -27.06
N ASP A 211 7.30 24.27 -28.19
CA ASP A 211 6.67 24.50 -29.50
C ASP A 211 6.05 23.23 -30.12
N VAL A 212 6.49 22.04 -29.72
CA VAL A 212 5.97 20.75 -30.25
C VAL A 212 4.60 20.42 -29.63
N GLU A 213 4.34 20.87 -28.41
CA GLU A 213 3.03 20.74 -27.74
C GLU A 213 1.94 21.54 -28.48
N ASN A 214 2.31 22.67 -29.08
CA ASN A 214 1.40 23.51 -29.88
C ASN A 214 1.16 22.99 -31.31
N ILE A 215 2.06 22.19 -31.88
CA ILE A 215 1.91 21.66 -33.25
C ILE A 215 1.04 20.40 -33.27
N GLY A 216 0.99 19.63 -32.17
CA GLY A 216 0.04 18.52 -32.00
C GLY A 216 -1.44 18.93 -31.94
N GLY A 217 -1.73 20.22 -31.72
CA GLY A 217 -3.07 20.80 -31.77
C GLY A 217 -3.54 21.22 -33.16
N ILE A 218 -2.70 21.03 -34.19
CA ILE A 218 -3.06 21.26 -35.60
C ILE A 218 -3.12 19.90 -36.30
N ARG A 219 -4.19 19.16 -36.05
CA ARG A 219 -4.69 18.13 -36.97
C ARG A 219 -6.21 18.05 -36.91
#